data_AF-A0A4U6THL6-F1
#
_entry.id   AF-A0A4U6THL6-F1
#
_cell.length_a   1.000
_cell.length_b   1.000
_cell.length_c   1.000
_cell.angle_alpha   90.00
_cell.angle_beta   90.00
_cell.angle_gamma   90.00
#
_symmetry.space_group_name_H-M   'P 1'
#
loop_
_entity.id
_entity.type
_entity.pdbx_description
1 polymer ?
#
loop_
_entity_poly.entity_id
_entity_poly.type
_entity_poly.pdbx_seq_one_letter_code
_entity_poly.pdbx_strand_id
1 'polypeptide(L)'
;MRATSLSSLTRVCDVLGVSAQQRKSVRLTVCPQVTQHHVWRGALEAVLGDLQADMAASLDDPSPATQMAEQIASACSRFLSDTADAATSSTPSWMRPTPFKKPAEPPPAARKWQEVLDMFADLARSLETAGRLDGHAQKVAAMKEGLYQIRDIVVERDVAFKEARRQDCLVQRKLSRSLGHSSRCLYTLLLFYLYGTVRDIEVHVGKCVSGKGGRDVTVHAAKFLTGGDELAVRSGIKQLSHALGIFQFVWEAANTECDAANDNGKDAVVKKKNEDTKGVLELQGHLWGIGVEEKTMTYRGDVFQVHQIRLP
;
A
#
# COMPACT_ATOMS: atom_id res chain seq x y z
N MET A 1 16.34 7.49 -20.64
CA MET A 1 14.95 7.52 -20.15
C MET A 1 14.94 7.23 -18.66
N ARG A 2 14.28 8.04 -17.82
CA ARG A 2 14.22 7.81 -16.37
C ARG A 2 12.98 6.97 -16.04
N ALA A 3 13.11 5.95 -15.18
CA ALA A 3 11.96 5.16 -14.74
C ALA A 3 10.98 6.05 -13.95
N THR A 4 9.68 5.83 -14.15
CA THR A 4 8.64 6.49 -13.38
C THR A 4 8.35 5.65 -12.15
N SER A 5 8.85 6.07 -11.00
CA SER A 5 8.48 5.44 -9.73
C SER A 5 7.03 5.81 -9.40
N LEU A 6 6.13 4.83 -9.40
CA LEU A 6 4.76 4.98 -8.91
C LEU A 6 4.83 4.90 -7.39
N SER A 7 4.88 6.06 -6.73
CA SER A 7 5.10 6.15 -5.27
C SER A 7 3.99 6.93 -4.54
N SER A 8 2.99 7.43 -5.26
CA SER A 8 1.84 8.15 -4.70
C SER A 8 0.64 8.09 -5.65
N LEU A 9 -0.56 8.23 -5.08
CA LEU A 9 -1.79 8.34 -5.88
C LEU A 9 -1.76 9.57 -6.81
N THR A 10 -1.06 10.63 -6.42
CA THR A 10 -0.88 11.82 -7.27
C THR A 10 -0.22 11.44 -8.58
N ARG A 11 0.91 10.71 -8.54
CA ARG A 11 1.63 10.28 -9.75
C ARG A 11 0.77 9.38 -10.64
N VAL A 12 0.03 8.46 -10.04
CA VAL A 12 -0.89 7.58 -10.77
C VAL A 12 -2.00 8.40 -11.45
N CYS A 13 -2.61 9.34 -10.74
CA CYS A 13 -3.65 10.22 -11.28
C CYS A 13 -3.10 11.14 -12.39
N ASP A 14 -1.87 11.64 -12.25
CA ASP A 14 -1.20 12.46 -13.26
C ASP A 14 -0.99 11.66 -14.56
N VAL A 15 -0.50 10.42 -14.45
CA VAL A 15 -0.39 9.50 -15.59
C VAL A 15 -1.75 9.32 -16.25
N LEU A 16 -2.80 8.99 -15.50
CA LEU A 16 -4.13 8.77 -16.07
C LEU A 16 -4.78 10.05 -16.62
N GLY A 17 -4.25 11.25 -16.33
CA GLY A 17 -4.89 12.51 -16.68
C GLY A 17 -6.18 12.77 -15.89
N VAL A 18 -6.27 12.22 -14.68
CA VAL A 18 -7.45 12.36 -13.81
C VAL A 18 -7.53 13.81 -13.33
N SER A 19 -8.68 14.44 -13.59
CA SER A 19 -8.95 15.83 -13.22
C SER A 19 -8.98 16.03 -11.70
N ALA A 20 -8.86 17.29 -11.24
CA ALA A 20 -8.92 17.60 -9.80
C ALA A 20 -10.23 17.14 -9.13
N GLN A 21 -11.36 17.22 -9.85
CA GLN A 21 -12.66 16.75 -9.36
C GLN A 21 -12.70 15.24 -9.22
N GLN A 22 -12.20 14.50 -10.22
CA GLN A 22 -12.14 13.04 -10.17
C GLN A 22 -11.16 12.55 -9.10
N ARG A 23 -10.05 13.25 -8.84
CA ARG A 23 -9.15 12.92 -7.72
C ARG A 23 -9.90 12.89 -6.40
N LYS A 24 -10.79 13.86 -6.14
CA LYS A 24 -11.64 13.84 -4.95
C LYS A 24 -12.50 12.57 -4.88
N SER A 25 -13.08 12.14 -5.99
CA SER A 25 -13.82 10.88 -6.10
C SER A 25 -12.93 9.68 -5.75
N VAL A 26 -11.77 9.56 -6.40
CA VAL A 26 -10.77 8.51 -6.11
C VAL A 26 -10.46 8.45 -4.62
N ARG A 27 -10.22 9.59 -3.97
CA ARG A 27 -9.90 9.61 -2.53
C ARG A 27 -11.04 9.06 -1.68
N LEU A 28 -12.26 9.52 -1.95
CA LEU A 28 -13.45 9.13 -1.19
C LEU A 28 -13.74 7.63 -1.35
N THR A 29 -13.46 7.06 -2.51
CA THR A 29 -13.60 5.63 -2.78
C THR A 29 -12.46 4.80 -2.19
N VAL A 30 -11.21 5.23 -2.35
CA VAL A 30 -10.02 4.43 -1.99
C VAL A 30 -9.68 4.50 -0.51
N CYS A 31 -9.68 5.69 0.11
CA CYS A 31 -9.21 5.88 1.48
C CYS A 31 -9.91 4.97 2.50
N PRO A 32 -11.26 4.86 2.53
CA PRO A 32 -11.94 4.00 3.49
C PRO A 32 -11.55 2.52 3.32
N GLN A 33 -11.29 2.06 2.10
CA GLN A 33 -10.93 0.67 1.84
C GLN A 33 -9.53 0.34 2.36
N VAL A 34 -8.56 1.22 2.09
CA VAL A 34 -7.14 0.95 2.39
C VAL A 34 -6.70 1.36 3.79
N THR A 35 -7.49 2.16 4.50
CA THR A 35 -7.17 2.63 5.87
C THR A 35 -7.81 1.78 6.97
N GLN A 36 -8.37 0.62 6.63
CA GLN A 36 -8.87 -0.32 7.62
C GLN A 36 -7.74 -0.81 8.54
N HIS A 37 -8.04 -1.03 9.82
CA HIS A 37 -7.02 -1.37 10.82
C HIS A 37 -6.18 -2.61 10.45
N HIS A 38 -6.79 -3.65 9.86
CA HIS A 38 -6.04 -4.84 9.44
C HIS A 38 -5.11 -4.57 8.25
N VAL A 39 -5.51 -3.71 7.30
CA VAL A 39 -4.66 -3.28 6.18
C VAL A 39 -3.50 -2.43 6.70
N TRP A 40 -3.80 -1.49 7.60
CA TRP A 40 -2.81 -0.66 8.28
C TRP A 40 -1.76 -1.51 8.99
N ARG A 41 -2.20 -2.42 9.85
CA ARG A 41 -1.33 -3.29 10.63
C ARG A 41 -0.53 -4.24 9.74
N GLY A 42 -1.18 -4.90 8.79
CA GLY A 42 -0.50 -5.79 7.87
C GLY A 42 0.55 -5.08 7.00
N ALA A 43 0.28 -3.83 6.60
CA ALA A 43 1.26 -3.02 5.87
C ALA A 43 2.48 -2.66 6.74
N LEU A 44 2.29 -2.34 8.03
CA LEU A 44 3.40 -2.13 8.97
C LEU A 44 4.26 -3.39 9.11
N GLU A 45 3.61 -4.52 9.34
CA GLU A 45 4.27 -5.83 9.47
C GLU A 45 5.03 -6.19 8.18
N ALA A 46 4.43 -5.94 7.00
CA ALA A 46 5.07 -6.16 5.71
C ALA A 46 6.30 -5.26 5.48
N VAL A 47 6.26 -3.98 5.88
CA VAL A 47 7.42 -3.08 5.78
C VAL A 47 8.56 -3.57 6.67
N LEU A 48 8.27 -3.96 7.91
CA LEU A 48 9.28 -4.48 8.83
C LEU A 48 9.85 -5.81 8.33
N GLY A 49 8.99 -6.72 7.85
CA GLY A 49 9.39 -8.01 7.32
C GLY A 49 10.25 -7.91 6.06
N ASP A 50 9.87 -7.07 5.10
CA ASP A 50 10.68 -6.81 3.89
C ASP A 50 12.05 -6.21 4.25
N LEU A 51 12.10 -5.28 5.21
CA LEU A 51 13.35 -4.70 5.69
C LEU A 51 14.24 -5.74 6.37
N GLN A 52 13.68 -6.56 7.26
CA GLN A 52 14.42 -7.62 7.96
C GLN A 52 14.95 -8.68 6.99
N ALA A 53 14.14 -9.09 6.01
CA ALA A 53 14.57 -10.05 4.99
C ALA A 53 15.75 -9.53 4.16
N ASP A 54 15.71 -8.27 3.74
CA ASP A 54 16.79 -7.66 2.96
C ASP A 54 18.05 -7.41 3.81
N MET A 55 17.92 -7.11 5.10
CA MET A 55 19.07 -7.03 6.03
C MET A 55 19.72 -8.40 6.25
N ALA A 56 18.92 -9.45 6.43
CA ALA A 56 19.41 -10.82 6.61
C ALA A 56 20.04 -11.43 5.34
N ALA A 57 19.60 -10.98 4.16
CA ALA A 57 20.18 -11.39 2.88
C ALA A 57 21.52 -10.69 2.55
N SER A 58 21.95 -9.71 3.35
CA SER A 58 23.23 -9.05 3.16
C SER A 58 24.38 -10.02 3.45
N LEU A 59 25.29 -10.17 2.48
CA LEU A 59 26.51 -10.96 2.64
C LEU A 59 27.63 -10.20 3.36
N ASP A 60 27.51 -8.88 3.49
CA ASP A 60 28.50 -8.04 4.17
C ASP A 60 28.27 -8.00 5.67
N ASP A 61 29.36 -7.82 6.44
CA ASP A 61 29.28 -7.58 7.88
C ASP A 61 28.36 -6.39 8.17
N PRO A 62 27.34 -6.56 9.03
CA PRO A 62 26.34 -5.53 9.25
C PRO A 62 27.00 -4.35 9.97
N SER A 63 26.85 -3.16 9.38
CA SER A 63 27.30 -1.92 10.00
C SER A 63 26.62 -1.72 11.37
N PRO A 64 27.21 -0.96 12.31
CA PRO A 64 26.56 -0.67 13.59
C PRO A 64 25.15 -0.06 13.43
N ALA A 65 24.94 0.75 12.39
CA ALA A 65 23.64 1.32 12.08
C ALA A 65 22.64 0.26 11.59
N THR A 66 23.08 -0.70 10.78
CA THR A 66 22.25 -1.82 10.31
C THR A 66 21.87 -2.74 11.46
N GLN A 67 22.79 -3.05 12.37
CA GLN A 67 22.51 -3.85 13.56
C GLN A 67 21.49 -3.16 14.47
N MET A 68 21.62 -1.85 14.66
CA MET A 68 20.66 -1.06 15.42
C MET A 68 19.28 -1.07 14.76
N ALA A 69 19.22 -0.87 13.43
CA ALA A 69 17.97 -0.95 12.67
C ALA A 69 17.30 -2.32 12.80
N GLU A 70 18.06 -3.41 12.75
CA GLU A 70 17.57 -4.78 12.94
C GLU A 70 17.00 -5.02 14.34
N GLN A 71 17.69 -4.54 15.38
CA GLN A 71 17.21 -4.63 16.76
C GLN A 71 15.90 -3.87 16.96
N ILE A 72 15.80 -2.65 16.43
CA ILE A 72 14.60 -1.82 16.51
C ILE A 72 13.45 -2.48 15.74
N ALA A 73 13.70 -2.93 14.51
CA ALA A 73 12.69 -3.63 13.70
C ALA A 73 12.18 -4.88 14.41
N SER A 74 13.08 -5.67 15.01
CA SER A 74 12.71 -6.88 15.76
C SER A 74 11.95 -6.58 17.06
N ALA A 75 12.27 -5.48 17.74
CA ALA A 75 11.49 -5.01 18.90
C ALA A 75 10.08 -4.59 18.48
N CYS A 76 9.96 -3.87 17.36
CA CYS A 76 8.67 -3.44 16.83
C CYS A 76 7.81 -4.63 16.36
N SER A 77 8.38 -5.58 15.62
CA SER A 77 7.68 -6.80 15.20
C SER A 77 7.19 -7.59 16.40
N ARG A 78 8.01 -7.75 17.46
CA ARG A 78 7.58 -8.40 18.71
C ARG A 78 6.45 -7.63 19.40
N PHE A 79 6.55 -6.31 19.50
CA PHE A 79 5.48 -5.49 20.06
C PHE A 79 4.15 -5.68 19.32
N LEU A 80 4.20 -5.75 17.98
CA LEU A 80 3.02 -6.05 17.17
C LEU A 80 2.55 -7.49 17.45
N SER A 81 3.40 -8.51 17.37
CA SER A 81 3.02 -9.92 17.64
C SER A 81 2.41 -10.13 19.02
N ASP A 82 2.97 -9.54 20.08
CA ASP A 82 2.44 -9.64 21.44
C ASP A 82 0.98 -9.16 21.54
N THR A 83 0.63 -8.14 20.77
CA THR A 83 -0.75 -7.64 20.70
C THR A 83 -1.66 -8.50 19.82
N ALA A 84 -1.12 -9.38 18.97
CA ALA A 84 -1.87 -10.36 18.17
C ALA A 84 -2.12 -11.67 18.94
N ASP A 85 -1.14 -12.19 19.68
CA ASP A 85 -1.25 -13.47 20.39
C ASP A 85 -2.20 -13.42 21.60
N ALA A 86 -2.37 -12.25 22.21
CA ALA A 86 -3.47 -12.02 23.17
C ALA A 86 -4.86 -12.23 22.52
N ALA A 87 -4.99 -12.02 21.20
CA ALA A 87 -6.23 -12.19 20.45
C ALA A 87 -6.51 -13.64 20.01
N THR A 88 -5.51 -14.53 20.03
CA THR A 88 -5.65 -15.96 19.66
C THR A 88 -5.69 -16.91 20.87
N SER A 89 -5.51 -16.39 22.10
CA SER A 89 -5.82 -17.17 23.30
C SER A 89 -7.29 -17.61 23.26
N SER A 90 -7.56 -18.88 23.57
CA SER A 90 -8.85 -19.57 23.36
C SER A 90 -10.07 -18.94 24.05
N THR A 91 -9.87 -17.88 24.83
CA THR A 91 -10.91 -17.23 25.63
C THR A 91 -10.62 -15.72 25.69
N PRO A 92 -11.46 -14.89 25.04
CA PRO A 92 -11.37 -13.43 25.16
C PRO A 92 -11.28 -13.00 26.62
N SER A 93 -10.53 -11.95 26.94
CA SER A 93 -10.31 -11.49 28.32
C SER A 93 -11.63 -11.29 29.09
N TRP A 94 -12.68 -10.80 28.43
CA TRP A 94 -14.03 -10.60 28.98
C TRP A 94 -14.83 -11.90 29.24
N MET A 95 -14.36 -13.03 28.72
CA MET A 95 -14.90 -14.37 28.94
C MET A 95 -14.11 -15.16 30.00
N ARG A 96 -13.01 -14.61 30.54
CA ARG A 96 -12.25 -15.26 31.61
C ARG A 96 -12.96 -15.04 32.95
N PRO A 97 -13.29 -16.11 33.69
CA PRO A 97 -13.78 -15.97 35.06
C PRO A 97 -12.75 -15.21 35.90
N THR A 98 -13.20 -14.26 36.70
CA THR A 98 -12.33 -13.53 37.64
C THR A 98 -11.64 -14.54 38.57
N PRO A 99 -10.29 -14.55 38.66
CA PRO A 99 -9.58 -15.50 39.52
C PRO A 99 -10.02 -15.33 40.97
N PHE A 100 -10.50 -16.41 41.59
CA PHE A 100 -11.25 -16.31 42.85
C PHE A 100 -10.45 -15.87 44.08
N LYS A 101 -9.11 -15.71 44.01
CA LYS A 101 -8.27 -15.41 45.20
C LYS A 101 -6.95 -14.64 44.95
N LYS A 102 -6.76 -13.97 43.81
CA LYS A 102 -5.62 -13.06 43.64
C LYS A 102 -6.15 -11.62 43.47
N PRO A 103 -5.55 -10.60 44.11
CA PRO A 103 -5.74 -9.23 43.66
C PRO A 103 -5.46 -9.23 42.16
N ALA A 104 -6.39 -8.71 41.37
CA ALA A 104 -6.12 -8.51 39.96
C ALA A 104 -4.82 -7.71 39.87
N GLU A 105 -3.78 -8.29 39.25
CA GLU A 105 -2.63 -7.49 38.87
C GLU A 105 -3.17 -6.28 38.10
N PRO A 106 -2.70 -5.06 38.40
CA PRO A 106 -3.16 -3.88 37.68
C PRO A 106 -3.00 -4.18 36.18
N PRO A 107 -4.04 -3.95 35.37
CA PRO A 107 -3.94 -4.22 33.95
C PRO A 107 -2.70 -3.51 33.42
N PRO A 108 -1.91 -4.18 32.56
CA PRO A 108 -0.73 -3.58 31.97
C PRO A 108 -1.10 -2.21 31.38
N ALA A 109 -0.17 -1.26 31.44
CA ALA A 109 -0.43 0.08 30.94
C ALA A 109 -0.84 0.02 29.47
N ALA A 110 -1.94 0.71 29.14
CA ALA A 110 -2.53 0.67 27.81
C ALA A 110 -1.51 1.07 26.74
N ARG A 111 -1.12 0.10 25.91
CA ARG A 111 -0.16 0.31 24.83
C ARG A 111 -0.74 1.21 23.74
N LYS A 112 0.00 2.24 23.32
CA LYS A 112 -0.44 3.21 22.30
C LYS A 112 0.37 3.11 21.01
N TRP A 113 -0.22 3.58 19.91
CA TRP A 113 0.51 3.70 18.64
C TRP A 113 1.69 4.67 18.72
N GLN A 114 1.74 5.53 19.74
CA GLN A 114 2.90 6.37 20.06
C GLN A 114 4.18 5.55 20.28
N GLU A 115 4.12 4.40 20.95
CA GLU A 115 5.31 3.55 21.18
C GLU A 115 5.86 3.01 19.86
N VAL A 116 4.97 2.60 18.95
CA VAL A 116 5.34 2.17 17.59
C VAL A 116 5.90 3.34 16.78
N LEU A 117 5.34 4.53 16.93
CA LEU A 117 5.83 5.74 16.29
C LEU A 117 7.26 6.08 16.72
N ASP A 118 7.57 5.96 18.01
CA ASP A 118 8.91 6.23 18.54
C ASP A 118 9.93 5.23 17.98
N MET A 119 9.57 3.93 17.96
CA MET A 119 10.40 2.90 17.32
C MET A 119 10.61 3.16 15.81
N PHE A 120 9.58 3.59 15.07
CA PHE A 120 9.71 3.94 13.66
C PHE A 120 10.55 5.22 13.44
N ALA A 121 10.54 6.15 14.40
CA ALA A 121 11.39 7.33 14.35
C ALA A 121 12.87 6.97 14.56
N ASP A 122 13.17 6.09 15.51
CA ASP A 122 14.51 5.53 15.73
C ASP A 122 14.99 4.71 14.54
N LEU A 123 14.10 3.88 13.97
CA LEU A 123 14.40 3.07 12.80
C LEU A 123 14.74 3.95 11.58
N ALA A 124 13.94 4.99 11.33
CA ALA A 124 14.21 5.93 10.24
C ALA A 124 15.60 6.58 10.38
N ARG A 125 15.95 7.05 11.57
CA ARG A 125 17.28 7.63 11.84
C ARG A 125 18.41 6.64 11.61
N SER A 126 18.22 5.39 12.02
CA SER A 126 19.23 4.33 11.83
C SER A 126 19.46 4.05 10.33
N LEU A 127 18.39 4.08 9.53
CA LEU A 127 18.45 3.82 8.09
C LEU A 127 19.01 4.99 7.27
N GLU A 128 18.98 6.23 7.75
CA GLU A 128 19.52 7.41 7.03
C GLU A 128 21.00 7.27 6.67
N THR A 129 21.76 6.48 7.43
CA THR A 129 23.19 6.24 7.18
C THR A 129 23.46 5.08 6.23
N ALA A 130 22.43 4.31 5.86
CA ALA A 130 22.53 3.07 5.10
C ALA A 130 21.95 3.21 3.69
N GLY A 131 22.71 3.80 2.77
CA GLY A 131 22.25 4.09 1.39
C GLY A 131 21.70 2.88 0.60
N ARG A 132 22.12 1.65 0.93
CA ARG A 132 21.56 0.42 0.31
C ARG A 132 20.11 0.16 0.69
N LEU A 133 19.67 0.67 1.83
CA LEU A 133 18.33 0.49 2.38
C LEU A 133 17.44 1.71 2.13
N ASP A 134 17.83 2.62 1.22
CA ASP A 134 17.07 3.85 0.91
C ASP A 134 15.60 3.57 0.55
N GLY A 135 15.33 2.49 -0.18
CA GLY A 135 13.96 2.07 -0.49
C GLY A 135 13.16 1.75 0.78
N HIS A 136 13.76 1.02 1.72
CA HIS A 136 13.14 0.73 3.02
C HIS A 136 13.02 1.98 3.89
N ALA A 137 14.02 2.85 3.91
CA ALA A 137 13.99 4.12 4.64
C ALA A 137 12.80 4.98 4.18
N GLN A 138 12.53 5.03 2.88
CA GLN A 138 11.36 5.72 2.32
C GLN A 138 10.04 5.09 2.77
N LYS A 139 9.97 3.76 2.91
CA LYS A 139 8.78 3.04 3.38
C LYS A 139 8.55 3.22 4.87
N VAL A 140 9.60 3.15 5.68
CA VAL A 140 9.56 3.47 7.11
C VAL A 140 9.10 4.91 7.31
N ALA A 141 9.65 5.87 6.56
CA ALA A 141 9.20 7.26 6.59
C ALA A 141 7.73 7.43 6.18
N ALA A 142 7.28 6.70 5.14
CA ALA A 142 5.89 6.70 4.72
C ALA A 142 4.96 6.14 5.80
N MET A 143 5.31 5.05 6.48
CA MET A 143 4.49 4.51 7.56
C MET A 143 4.51 5.41 8.81
N LYS A 144 5.64 6.05 9.09
CA LYS A 144 5.76 7.06 10.16
C LYS A 144 4.75 8.21 9.99
N GLU A 145 4.52 8.67 8.76
CA GLU A 145 3.49 9.67 8.43
C GLU A 145 2.10 9.27 8.97
N GLY A 146 1.69 8.01 8.76
CA GLY A 146 0.41 7.49 9.25
C GLY A 146 0.39 7.30 10.77
N LEU A 147 1.48 6.79 11.35
CA LEU A 147 1.63 6.59 12.79
C LEU A 147 1.43 7.90 13.56
N TYR A 148 1.97 9.02 13.07
CA TYR A 148 1.75 10.34 13.66
C TYR A 148 0.27 10.71 13.80
N GLN A 149 -0.57 10.28 12.85
CA GLN A 149 -2.00 10.63 12.84
C GLN A 149 -2.79 9.84 13.88
N ILE A 150 -2.33 8.63 14.21
CA ILE A 150 -3.01 7.71 15.12
C ILE A 150 -2.30 7.53 16.46
N ARG A 151 -1.22 8.27 16.74
CA ARG A 151 -0.37 8.10 17.94
C ARG A 151 -1.12 8.00 19.27
N ASP A 152 -2.22 8.73 19.41
CA ASP A 152 -3.01 8.78 20.66
C ASP A 152 -4.02 7.62 20.79
N ILE A 153 -4.13 6.76 19.77
CA ILE A 153 -5.03 5.60 19.74
C ILE A 153 -4.35 4.42 20.45
N VAL A 154 -5.14 3.65 21.21
CA VAL A 154 -4.70 2.46 21.92
C VAL A 154 -4.59 1.28 20.94
N VAL A 155 -3.51 0.49 21.06
CA VAL A 155 -3.22 -0.69 20.23
C VAL A 155 -3.92 -1.94 20.78
N GLU A 156 -4.20 -1.97 22.09
CA GLU A 156 -4.71 -3.14 22.81
C GLU A 156 -6.09 -3.64 22.37
N ARG A 157 -6.24 -4.97 22.46
CA ARG A 157 -7.49 -5.72 22.19
C ARG A 157 -8.05 -6.48 23.39
N ASP A 158 -7.47 -6.35 24.58
CA ASP A 158 -8.06 -6.87 25.83
C ASP A 158 -9.28 -6.08 26.32
N VAL A 159 -9.75 -5.17 25.47
CA VAL A 159 -10.95 -4.36 25.61
C VAL A 159 -12.13 -5.11 25.01
N ALA A 160 -13.33 -4.95 25.59
CA ALA A 160 -14.54 -5.59 25.11
C ALA A 160 -14.72 -5.40 23.58
N PHE A 161 -15.30 -6.38 22.88
CA PHE A 161 -15.48 -6.37 21.41
C PHE A 161 -15.96 -5.03 20.82
N LYS A 162 -16.88 -4.35 21.51
CA LYS A 162 -17.39 -3.02 21.12
C LYS A 162 -16.30 -1.95 21.08
N GLU A 163 -15.38 -1.98 22.04
CA GLU A 163 -14.29 -1.02 22.14
C GLU A 163 -13.19 -1.31 21.11
N ALA A 164 -12.88 -2.58 20.83
CA ALA A 164 -11.99 -2.95 19.73
C ALA A 164 -12.51 -2.43 18.37
N ARG A 165 -13.81 -2.63 18.10
CA ARG A 165 -14.44 -2.10 16.88
C ARG A 165 -14.44 -0.57 16.84
N ARG A 166 -14.59 0.09 18.00
CA ARG A 166 -14.49 1.55 18.10
C ARG A 166 -13.09 2.04 17.75
N GLN A 167 -12.03 1.40 18.26
CA GLN A 167 -10.64 1.75 17.93
C GLN A 167 -10.34 1.50 16.44
N ASP A 168 -10.82 0.39 15.86
CA ASP A 168 -10.70 0.12 14.43
C ASP A 168 -11.33 1.25 13.58
N CYS A 169 -12.54 1.69 13.95
CA CYS A 169 -13.22 2.81 13.31
C CYS A 169 -12.47 4.14 13.50
N LEU A 170 -11.84 4.37 14.66
CA LEU A 170 -11.06 5.58 14.93
C LEU A 170 -9.80 5.65 14.06
N VAL A 171 -9.08 4.53 13.93
CA VAL A 171 -7.90 4.42 13.04
C VAL A 171 -8.31 4.75 11.61
N GLN A 172 -9.32 4.05 11.08
CA GLN A 172 -9.81 4.26 9.72
C GLN A 172 -10.25 5.71 9.50
N ARG A 173 -11.02 6.28 10.42
CA ARG A 173 -11.54 7.66 10.31
C ARG A 173 -10.42 8.69 10.35
N LYS A 174 -9.43 8.54 11.25
CA LYS A 174 -8.30 9.46 11.35
C LYS A 174 -7.45 9.40 10.08
N LEU A 175 -7.02 8.20 9.67
CA LEU A 175 -6.18 8.01 8.49
C LEU A 175 -6.88 8.44 7.20
N SER A 176 -8.17 8.11 7.01
CA SER A 176 -8.95 8.54 5.84
C SER A 176 -9.08 10.07 5.73
N ARG A 177 -9.05 10.78 6.86
CA ARG A 177 -9.14 12.24 6.89
C ARG A 177 -7.79 12.91 6.68
N SER A 178 -6.71 12.34 7.22
CA SER A 178 -5.38 12.95 7.23
C SER A 178 -4.55 12.59 6.00
N LEU A 179 -4.65 11.37 5.49
CA LEU A 179 -3.84 10.91 4.37
C LEU A 179 -4.42 11.39 3.03
N GLY A 180 -3.70 12.29 2.37
CA GLY A 180 -4.07 12.86 1.05
C GLY A 180 -3.47 12.10 -0.14
N HIS A 181 -3.74 12.57 -1.37
CA HIS A 181 -3.23 11.93 -2.60
C HIS A 181 -1.70 11.91 -2.73
N SER A 182 -1.04 12.91 -2.15
CA SER A 182 0.42 13.02 -2.16
C SER A 182 1.06 12.13 -1.10
N SER A 183 0.26 11.60 -0.16
CA SER A 183 0.73 10.73 0.92
C SER A 183 1.34 9.45 0.35
N ARG A 184 2.60 9.20 0.71
CA ARG A 184 3.26 7.93 0.40
C ARG A 184 2.74 6.83 1.32
N CYS A 185 2.29 7.19 2.52
CA CYS A 185 1.61 6.28 3.44
C CYS A 185 0.38 5.67 2.78
N LEU A 186 -0.52 6.51 2.26
CA LEU A 186 -1.74 6.07 1.59
C LEU A 186 -1.46 5.12 0.43
N TYR A 187 -0.45 5.45 -0.38
CA TYR A 187 -0.07 4.61 -1.50
C TYR A 187 0.54 3.27 -1.06
N THR A 188 1.33 3.26 0.01
CA THR A 188 1.86 2.01 0.59
C THR A 188 0.74 1.12 1.12
N LEU A 189 -0.28 1.70 1.76
CA LEU A 189 -1.49 0.98 2.17
C LEU A 189 -2.27 0.42 0.98
N LEU A 190 -2.36 1.17 -0.12
CA LEU A 190 -3.00 0.70 -1.35
C LEU A 190 -2.27 -0.49 -1.96
N LEU A 191 -0.94 -0.45 -2.03
CA LEU A 191 -0.13 -1.57 -2.52
C LEU A 191 -0.36 -2.83 -1.67
N PHE A 192 -0.36 -2.67 -0.34
CA PHE A 192 -0.59 -3.79 0.56
C PHE A 192 -2.02 -4.33 0.42
N TYR A 193 -3.02 -3.46 0.32
CA TYR A 193 -4.42 -3.84 0.13
C TYR A 193 -4.63 -4.67 -1.16
N LEU A 194 -4.05 -4.24 -2.28
CA LEU A 194 -4.26 -4.90 -3.58
C LEU A 194 -3.40 -6.15 -3.78
N TYR A 195 -2.17 -6.14 -3.26
CA TYR A 195 -1.15 -7.13 -3.63
C TYR A 195 -0.44 -7.80 -2.45
N GLY A 196 -0.72 -7.39 -1.22
CA GLY A 196 -0.05 -7.89 -0.03
C GLY A 196 1.45 -7.54 0.04
N THR A 197 1.89 -6.56 -0.75
CA THR A 197 3.29 -6.09 -0.78
C THR A 197 3.34 -4.58 -0.62
N VAL A 198 4.47 -4.09 -0.14
CA VAL A 198 4.71 -2.67 0.13
C VAL A 198 5.80 -2.08 -0.76
N ARG A 199 6.48 -2.89 -1.57
CA ARG A 199 7.57 -2.43 -2.46
C ARG A 199 7.02 -1.49 -3.54
N ASP A 200 7.73 -0.38 -3.75
CA ASP A 200 7.38 0.55 -4.81
C ASP A 200 7.47 -0.10 -6.19
N ILE A 201 6.63 0.38 -7.11
CA ILE A 201 6.58 -0.13 -8.47
C ILE A 201 7.37 0.82 -9.37
N GLU A 202 8.43 0.29 -9.96
CA GLU A 202 9.29 1.01 -10.88
C GLU A 202 9.06 0.54 -12.30
N VAL A 203 8.38 1.37 -13.08
CA VAL A 203 8.06 1.11 -14.49
C VAL A 203 8.21 2.39 -15.30
N HIS A 204 8.52 2.26 -16.58
CA HIS A 204 8.41 3.37 -17.52
C HIS A 204 6.96 3.45 -17.97
N VAL A 205 6.39 4.65 -17.99
CA VAL A 205 4.97 4.80 -18.33
C VAL A 205 4.82 5.80 -19.45
N GLY A 206 4.15 5.38 -20.51
CA GLY A 206 3.68 6.20 -21.61
C GLY A 206 2.16 6.25 -21.62
N LYS A 207 1.60 7.34 -22.13
CA LYS A 207 0.15 7.52 -22.28
C LYS A 207 -0.17 8.05 -23.67
N CYS A 208 -1.15 7.44 -24.29
CA CYS A 208 -1.78 7.89 -25.53
C CYS A 208 -3.23 8.25 -25.22
N VAL A 209 -3.72 9.35 -25.79
CA VAL A 209 -5.12 9.77 -25.68
C VAL A 209 -5.74 9.72 -27.06
N SER A 210 -6.88 9.07 -27.19
CA SER A 210 -7.59 8.88 -28.45
C SER A 210 -9.10 9.11 -28.28
N GLY A 211 -9.85 8.92 -29.38
CA GLY A 211 -11.30 9.11 -29.39
C GLY A 211 -11.75 10.58 -29.47
N LYS A 212 -13.03 10.79 -29.81
CA LYS A 212 -13.63 12.14 -29.88
C LYS A 212 -13.64 12.78 -28.48
N GLY A 213 -12.92 13.88 -28.35
CA GLY A 213 -12.78 14.63 -27.09
C GLY A 213 -11.67 14.11 -26.17
N GLY A 214 -10.79 13.21 -26.65
CA GLY A 214 -9.66 12.70 -25.87
C GLY A 214 -10.07 11.93 -24.63
N ARG A 215 -11.15 11.15 -24.75
CA ARG A 215 -11.77 10.43 -23.63
C ARG A 215 -11.20 9.03 -23.47
N ASP A 216 -10.69 8.44 -24.54
CA ASP A 216 -10.10 7.11 -24.50
C ASP A 216 -8.62 7.25 -24.16
N VAL A 217 -8.18 6.46 -23.19
CA VAL A 217 -6.83 6.55 -22.63
C VAL A 217 -6.17 5.19 -22.77
N THR A 218 -5.05 5.13 -23.47
CA THR A 218 -4.20 3.94 -23.52
C THR A 218 -2.94 4.21 -22.71
N VAL A 219 -2.67 3.37 -21.70
CA VAL A 219 -1.45 3.45 -20.88
C VAL A 219 -0.53 2.28 -21.23
N HIS A 220 0.70 2.61 -21.60
CA HIS A 220 1.76 1.65 -21.82
C HIS A 220 2.70 1.65 -20.62
N ALA A 221 2.77 0.54 -19.90
CA ALA A 221 3.77 0.30 -18.87
C ALA A 221 4.90 -0.55 -19.45
N ALA A 222 6.14 -0.12 -19.25
CA ALA A 222 7.33 -0.79 -19.76
C ALA A 222 8.33 -1.07 -18.64
N LYS A 223 9.01 -2.21 -18.69
CA LYS A 223 10.12 -2.52 -17.79
C LYS A 223 11.32 -3.03 -18.59
N PHE A 224 12.51 -2.57 -18.23
CA PHE A 224 13.76 -2.94 -18.89
C PHE A 224 14.56 -3.87 -17.98
N LEU A 225 15.03 -4.98 -18.54
CA LEU A 225 15.88 -5.96 -17.86
C LEU A 225 17.27 -5.97 -18.49
N THR A 226 18.28 -6.03 -17.65
CA THR A 226 19.68 -6.14 -18.06
C THR A 226 20.17 -7.59 -18.18
N GLY A 227 19.37 -8.57 -17.74
CA GLY A 227 19.68 -10.00 -17.81
C GLY A 227 18.46 -10.84 -18.16
N GLY A 228 18.70 -11.93 -18.90
CA GLY A 228 17.67 -12.75 -19.54
C GLY A 228 17.17 -13.96 -18.75
N ASP A 229 17.42 -14.04 -17.43
CA ASP A 229 16.91 -15.17 -16.64
C ASP A 229 15.37 -15.14 -16.54
N GLU A 230 14.74 -16.31 -16.65
CA GLU A 230 13.29 -16.48 -16.57
C GLU A 230 12.72 -15.98 -15.24
N LEU A 231 13.49 -16.04 -14.14
CA LEU A 231 13.07 -15.45 -12.87
C LEU A 231 12.99 -13.93 -12.94
N ALA A 232 13.96 -13.28 -13.60
CA ALA A 232 13.96 -11.84 -13.81
C ALA A 232 12.79 -11.41 -14.72
N VAL A 233 12.53 -12.19 -15.77
CA VAL A 233 11.37 -12.01 -16.66
C VAL A 233 10.07 -12.10 -15.86
N ARG A 234 9.88 -13.18 -15.08
CA ARG A 234 8.65 -13.41 -14.31
C ARG A 234 8.44 -12.33 -13.23
N SER A 235 9.51 -11.90 -12.56
CA SER A 235 9.49 -10.77 -11.61
C SER A 235 9.13 -9.45 -12.30
N GLY A 236 9.67 -9.21 -13.51
CA GLY A 236 9.34 -8.06 -14.34
C GLY A 236 7.87 -8.01 -14.72
N ILE A 237 7.32 -9.13 -15.19
CA ILE A 237 5.89 -9.28 -15.50
C ILE A 237 5.02 -9.04 -14.27
N LYS A 238 5.40 -9.58 -13.10
CA LYS A 238 4.65 -9.35 -11.86
C LYS A 238 4.56 -7.87 -11.51
N GLN A 239 5.66 -7.12 -11.64
CA GLN A 239 5.66 -5.67 -11.38
C GLN A 239 4.82 -4.90 -12.41
N LEU A 240 4.88 -5.28 -13.70
CA LEU A 240 4.01 -4.68 -14.72
C LEU A 240 2.54 -4.94 -14.42
N SER A 241 2.17 -6.17 -14.06
CA SER A 241 0.80 -6.52 -13.65
C SER A 241 0.32 -5.69 -12.46
N HIS A 242 1.17 -5.48 -11.45
CA HIS A 242 0.83 -4.59 -10.34
C HIS A 242 0.64 -3.13 -10.80
N ALA A 243 1.49 -2.62 -11.70
CA ALA A 243 1.34 -1.27 -12.25
C ALA A 243 0.01 -1.10 -12.98
N LEU A 244 -0.31 -2.04 -13.88
CA LEU A 244 -1.55 -2.04 -14.66
C LEU A 244 -2.78 -2.13 -13.75
N GLY A 245 -2.77 -3.03 -12.76
CA GLY A 245 -3.89 -3.14 -11.83
C GLY A 245 -4.12 -1.88 -11.00
N ILE A 246 -3.08 -1.12 -10.65
CA ILE A 246 -3.24 0.18 -9.98
C ILE A 246 -3.87 1.21 -10.92
N PHE A 247 -3.44 1.26 -12.18
CA PHE A 247 -4.05 2.14 -13.17
C PHE A 247 -5.54 1.81 -13.35
N GLN A 248 -5.87 0.54 -13.49
CA GLN A 248 -7.25 0.06 -13.58
C GLN A 248 -8.06 0.48 -12.35
N PHE A 249 -7.56 0.18 -11.16
CA PHE A 249 -8.26 0.47 -9.90
C PHE A 249 -8.51 1.97 -9.70
N VAL A 250 -7.52 2.82 -9.98
CA VAL A 250 -7.68 4.28 -9.87
C VAL A 250 -8.60 4.83 -10.95
N TRP A 251 -8.54 4.30 -12.18
CA TRP A 251 -9.44 4.70 -13.26
C TRP A 251 -10.89 4.38 -12.95
N GLU A 252 -11.15 3.18 -12.41
CA GLU A 252 -12.48 2.79 -11.96
C GLU A 252 -12.97 3.74 -10.88
N ALA A 253 -12.17 3.97 -9.82
CA ALA A 253 -12.52 4.89 -8.74
C ALA A 253 -12.71 6.35 -9.19
N ALA A 254 -12.01 6.78 -10.26
CA ALA A 254 -12.15 8.12 -10.83
C ALA A 254 -13.46 8.29 -11.61
N ASN A 255 -13.99 7.19 -12.15
CA ASN A 255 -15.17 7.16 -13.00
C ASN A 255 -16.34 6.40 -12.36
N THR A 256 -16.29 6.08 -11.07
CA THR A 256 -17.47 5.73 -10.28
C THR A 256 -18.27 7.01 -10.07
N GLU A 257 -19.54 7.00 -10.49
CA GLU A 257 -20.48 8.03 -10.10
C GLU A 257 -20.61 7.98 -8.57
N CYS A 258 -19.91 8.86 -7.86
CA CYS A 258 -20.27 9.13 -6.48
C CYS A 258 -21.59 9.89 -6.52
N ASP A 259 -22.70 9.16 -6.38
CA ASP A 259 -23.96 9.77 -5.98
C ASP A 259 -23.70 10.51 -4.67
N ALA A 260 -23.48 11.83 -4.79
CA ALA A 260 -23.64 12.69 -3.65
C ALA A 260 -25.07 12.44 -3.19
N ALA A 261 -25.22 11.80 -2.03
CA ALA A 261 -26.48 11.70 -1.33
C ALA A 261 -26.99 13.13 -1.09
N ASN A 262 -27.74 13.65 -2.06
CA ASN A 262 -28.68 14.72 -1.84
C ASN A 262 -29.79 14.08 -1.03
N ASP A 263 -29.63 14.16 0.29
CA ASP A 263 -30.72 14.02 1.24
C ASP A 263 -31.69 15.18 1.00
N ASN A 264 -32.53 15.01 -0.01
CA ASN A 264 -33.74 15.77 -0.22
C ASN A 264 -34.69 14.83 -0.96
N GLY A 265 -35.47 14.09 -0.18
CA GLY A 265 -36.53 13.25 -0.69
C GLY A 265 -37.44 14.05 -1.61
N LYS A 266 -37.32 13.79 -2.92
CA LYS A 266 -38.37 13.98 -3.94
C LYS A 266 -37.92 13.28 -5.22
N ASP A 267 -38.65 12.21 -5.52
CA ASP A 267 -38.82 11.55 -6.82
C ASP A 267 -37.55 11.19 -7.60
N ALA A 268 -37.04 9.99 -7.32
CA ALA A 268 -36.08 9.29 -8.13
C ALA A 268 -36.71 8.87 -9.48
N VAL A 269 -36.78 9.81 -10.42
CA VAL A 269 -36.80 9.47 -11.84
C VAL A 269 -35.40 8.98 -12.18
N VAL A 270 -35.26 7.67 -12.36
CA VAL A 270 -34.06 7.03 -12.92
C VAL A 270 -33.85 7.58 -14.33
N LYS A 271 -33.16 8.72 -14.44
CA LYS A 271 -32.57 9.17 -15.70
C LYS A 271 -31.34 8.32 -15.94
N LYS A 272 -31.55 7.24 -16.69
CA LYS A 272 -30.50 6.46 -17.36
C LYS A 272 -29.77 7.39 -18.35
N LYS A 273 -28.88 8.25 -17.84
CA LYS A 273 -28.16 9.24 -18.63
C LYS A 273 -26.74 8.74 -18.85
N ASN A 274 -26.55 8.13 -20.03
CA ASN A 274 -25.31 7.97 -20.79
C ASN A 274 -24.27 6.94 -20.31
N GLU A 275 -24.51 5.68 -20.68
CA GLU A 275 -23.42 4.70 -20.88
C GLU A 275 -22.35 5.22 -21.89
N ASP A 276 -22.73 6.10 -22.83
CA ASP A 276 -21.85 6.68 -23.88
C ASP A 276 -20.88 7.79 -23.41
N THR A 277 -20.87 8.14 -22.12
CA THR A 277 -19.99 9.21 -21.60
C THR A 277 -18.72 8.74 -20.92
N LYS A 278 -18.59 7.45 -20.60
CA LYS A 278 -17.42 6.90 -19.91
C LYS A 278 -16.33 6.57 -20.93
N GLY A 279 -15.18 7.25 -20.85
CA GLY A 279 -14.03 6.95 -21.70
C GLY A 279 -13.50 5.54 -21.47
N VAL A 280 -12.91 4.93 -22.49
CA VAL A 280 -12.33 3.58 -22.39
C VAL A 280 -10.89 3.67 -21.88
N LEU A 281 -10.51 2.80 -20.94
CA LEU A 281 -9.12 2.59 -20.55
C LEU A 281 -8.58 1.32 -21.19
N GLU A 282 -7.49 1.45 -21.91
CA GLU A 282 -6.71 0.32 -22.42
C GLU A 282 -5.34 0.29 -21.74
N LEU A 283 -4.91 -0.90 -21.32
CA LEU A 283 -3.68 -1.12 -20.56
C LEU A 283 -2.78 -2.10 -21.31
N GLN A 284 -1.52 -1.71 -21.53
CA GLN A 284 -0.54 -2.53 -22.23
C GLN A 284 0.75 -2.66 -21.44
N GLY A 285 1.24 -3.88 -21.26
CA GLY A 285 2.46 -4.19 -20.53
C GLY A 285 3.56 -4.71 -21.46
N HIS A 286 4.72 -4.03 -21.47
CA HIS A 286 5.86 -4.37 -22.31
C HIS A 286 7.11 -4.63 -21.46
N LEU A 287 7.69 -5.80 -21.58
CA LEU A 287 8.98 -6.13 -20.97
C LEU A 287 10.05 -6.09 -22.07
N TRP A 288 11.13 -5.36 -21.86
CA TRP A 288 12.24 -5.28 -22.79
C TRP A 288 13.49 -5.81 -22.11
N GLY A 289 14.27 -6.68 -22.76
CA GLY A 289 15.46 -7.23 -22.12
C GLY A 289 16.54 -7.73 -23.06
N ILE A 290 17.79 -7.60 -22.62
CA ILE A 290 18.95 -8.21 -23.29
C ILE A 290 19.00 -9.69 -22.92
N GLY A 291 19.18 -10.57 -23.92
CA GLY A 291 19.24 -12.01 -23.70
C GLY A 291 17.89 -12.66 -23.35
N VAL A 292 16.78 -11.94 -23.51
CA VAL A 292 15.42 -12.47 -23.38
C VAL A 292 14.90 -12.87 -24.75
N GLU A 293 14.12 -13.95 -24.84
CA GLU A 293 13.45 -14.37 -26.06
C GLU A 293 12.17 -13.53 -26.30
N GLU A 294 11.92 -13.19 -27.56
CA GLU A 294 10.70 -12.50 -27.96
C GLU A 294 9.51 -13.45 -27.81
N LYS A 295 8.55 -13.08 -26.98
CA LYS A 295 7.38 -13.91 -26.69
C LYS A 295 6.22 -13.11 -26.10
N THR A 296 5.05 -13.70 -26.14
CA THR A 296 3.88 -13.21 -25.42
C THR A 296 3.68 -14.05 -24.17
N MET A 297 3.42 -13.39 -23.03
CA MET A 297 3.16 -14.07 -21.77
C MET A 297 1.81 -13.66 -21.21
N THR A 298 1.04 -14.63 -20.72
CA THR A 298 -0.20 -14.36 -19.99
C THR A 298 0.05 -14.47 -18.50
N TYR A 299 -0.38 -13.47 -17.74
CA TYR A 299 -0.30 -13.48 -16.27
C TYR A 299 -1.57 -12.88 -15.67
N ARG A 300 -2.25 -13.65 -14.80
CA ARG A 300 -3.53 -13.26 -14.18
C ARG A 300 -4.63 -12.83 -15.17
N GLY A 301 -4.59 -13.36 -16.39
CA GLY A 301 -5.55 -13.05 -17.46
C GLY A 301 -5.11 -11.91 -18.38
N ASP A 302 -4.12 -11.11 -17.97
CA ASP A 302 -3.55 -10.04 -18.79
C ASP A 302 -2.44 -10.57 -19.71
N VAL A 303 -2.33 -9.97 -20.89
CA VAL A 303 -1.33 -10.32 -21.90
C VAL A 303 -0.20 -9.30 -21.89
N PHE A 304 1.04 -9.80 -21.80
CA PHE A 304 2.27 -9.00 -21.78
C PHE A 304 3.15 -9.36 -22.97
N GLN A 305 3.76 -8.35 -23.56
CA GLN A 305 4.71 -8.53 -24.65
C GLN A 305 6.14 -8.49 -24.11
N VAL A 306 6.93 -9.49 -24.45
CA VAL A 306 8.35 -9.58 -24.10
C VAL A 306 9.17 -9.37 -25.35
N HIS A 307 10.01 -8.33 -25.34
CA HIS A 307 10.78 -7.85 -26.47
C HIS A 307 12.27 -8.08 -26.23
N GLN A 308 12.94 -8.66 -27.21
CA GLN A 308 14.39 -8.83 -27.19
C GLN A 308 15.08 -7.51 -27.58
N ILE A 309 16.00 -7.03 -26.74
CA ILE A 309 16.93 -5.97 -27.12
C ILE A 309 18.17 -6.62 -27.72
N ARG A 310 18.42 -6.35 -29.00
CA ARG A 310 19.67 -6.73 -29.68
C ARG A 310 20.63 -5.55 -29.63
N LEU A 311 21.78 -5.75 -28.97
CA LEU A 311 22.88 -4.82 -29.05
C LEU A 311 23.71 -5.13 -30.31
N PRO A 312 24.17 -4.11 -31.05
CA PRO A 312 25.04 -4.28 -32.21
C PRO A 312 26.40 -4.87 -31.85
#